data_AF-A0A7W5J226-F1
#
_entry.id   AF-A0A7W5J226-F1
#
_cell.length_a   1.000
_cell.length_b   1.000
_cell.length_c   1.000
_cell.angle_alpha   90.00
_cell.angle_beta   90.00
_cell.angle_gamma   90.00
#
_symmetry.space_group_name_H-M   'P 1'
#
loop_
_entity.id
_entity.type
_entity.pdbx_description
1 polymer ?
#
loop_
_entity_poly.entity_id
_entity_poly.type
_entity_poly.pdbx_seq_one_letter_code
_entity_poly.pdbx_strand_id
1 'polypeptide(L)'
;MIVSRNAARLLGVSAVAAVLAQQAFNSFSCYDHSLLDYLRAVGVFLLLPLLPALVSLLTANPLRAVGACLLLSPWLWFAYYTDCVAPYAGGGASLIYVAVLLWGTPCALLGALMTGPILRLAGVKVAATGRRDDER
;
A
#
# COMPACT_ATOMS: atom_id res chain seq x y z
N MET A 1 11.31 11.73 18.17
CA MET A 1 10.09 11.01 18.59
C MET A 1 10.34 9.52 18.53
N ILE A 2 10.04 8.77 19.60
CA ILE A 2 10.17 7.31 19.62
C ILE A 2 8.77 6.71 19.45
N VAL A 3 8.60 5.84 18.46
CA VAL A 3 7.34 5.14 18.20
C VAL A 3 7.51 3.68 18.62
N SER A 4 6.59 3.17 19.43
CA SER A 4 6.62 1.77 19.83
C SER A 4 6.48 0.86 18.61
N ARG A 5 7.10 -0.32 18.63
CA ARG A 5 7.02 -1.25 17.49
C ARG A 5 5.59 -1.71 17.22
N ASN A 6 4.77 -1.84 18.27
CA ASN A 6 3.35 -2.19 18.14
C ASN A 6 2.57 -1.09 17.43
N ALA A 7 2.77 0.19 17.81
CA ALA A 7 2.14 1.30 17.11
C ALA A 7 2.59 1.38 15.64
N ALA A 8 3.90 1.22 15.39
CA ALA A 8 4.44 1.20 14.02
C ALA A 8 3.83 0.07 13.16
N ARG A 9 3.65 -1.13 13.74
CA ARG A 9 2.99 -2.25 13.07
C ARG A 9 1.52 -1.98 12.81
N LEU A 10 0.79 -1.46 13.81
CA LEU A 10 -0.63 -1.11 13.66
C LEU A 10 -0.83 -0.10 12.54
N LEU A 11 0.01 0.95 12.48
CA LEU A 11 -0.02 1.94 11.41
C LEU A 11 0.27 1.34 10.03
N GLY A 12 1.27 0.45 9.95
CA GLY A 12 1.58 -0.26 8.72
C GLY A 12 0.44 -1.17 8.25
N VAL A 13 -0.14 -1.95 9.17
CA VAL A 13 -1.29 -2.84 8.89
C VAL A 13 -2.51 -2.02 8.48
N SER A 14 -2.79 -0.89 9.15
CA SER A 14 -3.89 -0.01 8.77
C SER A 14 -3.70 0.59 7.38
N ALA A 15 -2.45 0.92 7.00
CA ALA A 15 -2.16 1.43 5.66
C ALA A 15 -2.40 0.36 4.58
N VAL A 16 -1.99 -0.90 4.84
CA VAL A 16 -2.29 -2.04 3.96
C VAL A 16 -3.81 -2.26 3.86
N ALA A 17 -4.52 -2.25 4.99
CA ALA A 17 -5.97 -2.40 5.01
C ALA A 17 -6.67 -1.28 4.23
N ALA A 18 -6.20 -0.04 4.31
CA ALA A 18 -6.74 1.08 3.54
C ALA A 18 -6.55 0.90 2.03
N VAL A 19 -5.39 0.40 1.58
CA VAL A 19 -5.16 0.07 0.15
C VAL A 19 -6.05 -1.07 -0.31
N LEU A 20 -6.24 -2.11 0.51
CA LEU A 20 -7.16 -3.21 0.21
C LEU A 20 -8.62 -2.74 0.14
N ALA A 21 -9.02 -1.82 1.03
CA ALA A 21 -10.34 -1.19 1.02
C ALA A 21 -10.53 -0.29 -0.21
N GLN A 22 -9.49 0.44 -0.62
CA GLN A 22 -9.50 1.22 -1.86
C GLN A 22 -9.68 0.31 -3.09
N GLN A 23 -8.98 -0.84 -3.13
CA GLN A 23 -9.20 -1.83 -4.19
C GLN A 23 -10.60 -2.45 -4.15
N ALA A 24 -11.15 -2.67 -2.95
CA ALA A 24 -12.50 -3.18 -2.79
C ALA A 24 -13.52 -2.18 -3.33
N PHE A 25 -13.36 -0.89 -3.00
CA PHE A 25 -14.15 0.19 -3.57
C PHE A 25 -14.10 0.20 -5.10
N ASN A 26 -12.90 0.15 -5.69
CA ASN A 26 -12.76 0.07 -7.15
C ASN A 26 -13.47 -1.16 -7.73
N SER A 27 -13.33 -2.32 -7.10
CA SER A 27 -13.88 -3.58 -7.60
C SER A 27 -15.40 -3.59 -7.57
N PHE A 28 -15.99 -3.17 -6.45
CA PHE A 28 -17.45 -3.23 -6.24
C PHE A 28 -18.20 -2.06 -6.85
N SER A 29 -17.61 -0.86 -6.87
CA SER A 29 -18.30 0.33 -7.39
C SER A 29 -18.12 0.55 -8.89
N CYS A 30 -17.06 0.02 -9.50
CA CYS A 30 -16.79 0.23 -10.93
C CYS A 30 -17.10 -0.98 -11.81
N TYR A 31 -16.76 -2.18 -11.33
CA TYR A 31 -16.81 -3.39 -12.14
C TYR A 31 -17.89 -4.37 -11.70
N ASP A 32 -18.72 -4.01 -10.71
CA ASP A 32 -19.76 -4.87 -10.11
C ASP A 32 -19.23 -6.28 -9.75
N HIS A 33 -17.97 -6.36 -9.33
CA HIS A 33 -17.29 -7.63 -9.04
C HIS A 33 -17.92 -8.35 -7.85
N SER A 34 -17.93 -9.69 -7.89
CA SER A 34 -18.22 -10.49 -6.71
C SER A 34 -17.04 -10.48 -5.73
N LEU A 35 -17.23 -10.97 -4.50
CA LEU A 35 -16.14 -11.14 -3.53
C LEU A 35 -15.00 -12.00 -4.11
N LEU A 36 -15.32 -13.04 -4.87
CA LEU A 36 -14.32 -13.92 -5.48
C LEU A 36 -13.52 -13.17 -6.56
N ASP A 37 -14.17 -12.31 -7.34
CA ASP A 37 -13.51 -11.51 -8.37
C ASP A 37 -12.62 -10.44 -7.77
N TYR A 38 -13.05 -9.81 -6.66
CA TYR A 38 -12.21 -8.94 -5.86
C TYR A 38 -10.95 -9.67 -5.35
N LEU A 39 -11.09 -10.85 -4.75
CA LEU A 39 -9.95 -11.62 -4.24
C LEU A 39 -8.99 -12.03 -5.36
N ARG A 40 -9.50 -12.39 -6.53
CA ARG A 40 -8.69 -12.66 -7.73
C ARG A 40 -7.97 -11.41 -8.20
N ALA A 41 -8.66 -10.26 -8.27
CA ALA A 41 -8.06 -9.00 -8.67
C ALA A 41 -6.94 -8.58 -7.71
N VAL A 42 -7.16 -8.74 -6.40
CA VAL A 42 -6.13 -8.53 -5.38
C VAL A 42 -4.94 -9.47 -5.61
N GLY A 43 -5.19 -10.77 -5.79
CA GLY A 43 -4.13 -11.77 -5.96
C GLY A 43 -3.28 -11.57 -7.22
N VAL A 44 -3.90 -11.17 -8.32
CA VAL A 44 -3.23 -11.05 -9.63
C VAL A 44 -2.62 -9.67 -9.84
N PHE A 45 -3.37 -8.60 -9.56
CA PHE A 45 -2.97 -7.24 -9.94
C PHE A 45 -2.40 -6.43 -8.77
N LEU A 46 -2.89 -6.63 -7.55
CA LEU A 46 -2.49 -5.82 -6.40
C LEU A 46 -1.39 -6.46 -5.55
N LEU A 47 -1.33 -7.79 -5.50
CA LEU A 47 -0.42 -8.47 -4.59
C LEU A 47 1.03 -8.08 -4.84
N LEU A 48 1.46 -8.09 -6.11
CA LEU A 48 2.82 -7.72 -6.50
C LEU A 48 3.21 -6.29 -6.06
N PRO A 49 2.45 -5.23 -6.40
CA PRO A 49 2.77 -3.87 -5.94
C PRO A 49 2.58 -3.69 -4.42
N LEU A 50 1.81 -4.55 -3.75
CA LEU A 50 1.63 -4.51 -2.30
C LEU A 50 2.76 -5.23 -1.54
N LEU A 51 3.54 -6.11 -2.19
CA LEU A 51 4.64 -6.85 -1.56
C LEU A 51 5.64 -5.96 -0.79
N PRO A 52 6.10 -4.80 -1.31
CA PRO A 52 6.99 -3.93 -0.55
C PRO A 52 6.43 -3.50 0.81
N ALA A 53 5.11 -3.28 0.89
CA ALA A 53 4.43 -2.95 2.13
C ALA A 53 4.39 -4.16 3.08
N LEU A 54 3.97 -5.33 2.56
CA LEU A 54 3.88 -6.57 3.35
C LEU A 54 5.24 -7.00 3.91
N VAL A 55 6.30 -6.95 3.09
CA VAL A 55 7.67 -7.24 3.52
C VAL A 55 8.11 -6.23 4.58
N SER A 56 7.80 -4.94 4.40
CA SER A 56 8.16 -3.89 5.36
C SER A 56 7.61 -4.14 6.77
N LEU A 57 6.41 -4.72 6.90
CA LEU A 57 5.80 -5.07 8.20
C LEU A 57 6.64 -6.08 9.01
N LEU A 58 7.39 -6.94 8.31
CA LEU A 58 8.23 -7.96 8.91
C LEU A 58 9.64 -7.44 9.28
N THR A 59 10.00 -6.23 8.83
CA THR A 59 11.32 -5.66 9.09
C THR A 59 11.44 -5.00 10.47
N ALA A 60 12.62 -4.44 10.75
CA ALA A 60 12.87 -3.61 11.93
C ALA A 60 12.09 -2.29 11.92
N ASN A 61 11.64 -1.80 10.75
CA ASN A 61 10.87 -0.55 10.65
C ASN A 61 9.56 -0.77 9.87
N PRO A 62 8.49 -1.20 10.57
CA PRO A 62 7.16 -1.41 9.97
C PRO A 62 6.54 -0.16 9.35
N LEU A 63 6.94 1.05 9.76
CA LEU A 63 6.42 2.30 9.17
C LEU A 63 6.77 2.45 7.69
N ARG A 64 7.77 1.72 7.18
CA ARG A 64 8.07 1.66 5.75
C ARG A 64 6.88 1.15 4.92
N ALA A 65 6.00 0.34 5.52
CA ALA A 65 4.78 -0.09 4.86
C ALA A 65 3.84 1.08 4.55
N VAL A 66 3.80 2.11 5.41
CA VAL A 66 2.97 3.31 5.20
C VAL A 66 3.42 4.04 3.95
N GLY A 67 4.72 4.27 3.76
CA GLY A 67 5.19 4.95 2.55
C GLY A 67 5.02 4.13 1.28
N ALA A 68 5.16 2.81 1.35
CA ALA A 68 4.84 1.94 0.22
C ALA A 68 3.37 2.08 -0.19
N CYS A 69 2.44 2.01 0.77
CA CYS A 69 1.02 2.20 0.53
C CYS A 69 0.68 3.61 0.03
N LEU A 70 1.33 4.66 0.57
CA LEU A 70 1.13 6.05 0.14
C LEU A 70 1.52 6.27 -1.32
N LEU A 71 2.61 5.64 -1.80
CA LEU A 71 3.01 5.77 -3.20
C LEU A 71 2.31 4.78 -4.14
N LEU A 72 1.62 3.78 -3.60
CA LEU A 72 0.74 2.88 -4.36
C LEU A 72 -0.67 3.46 -4.54
N SER A 73 -1.23 4.05 -3.49
CA SER A 73 -2.63 4.53 -3.47
C SER A 73 -3.02 5.46 -4.64
N PRO A 74 -2.18 6.42 -5.09
CA PRO A 74 -2.49 7.25 -6.25
C PRO A 74 -2.72 6.46 -7.53
N TRP A 75 -2.02 5.33 -7.73
CA TRP A 75 -2.22 4.47 -8.90
C TRP A 75 -3.57 3.77 -8.90
N LEU A 76 -4.05 3.37 -7.73
CA LEU A 76 -5.38 2.80 -7.58
C LEU A 76 -6.49 3.84 -7.80
N TRP A 77 -6.28 5.09 -7.37
CA TRP A 77 -7.20 6.18 -7.68
C TRP A 77 -7.18 6.55 -9.15
N PHE A 78 -6.00 6.52 -9.76
CA PHE A 78 -5.87 6.73 -11.20
C PHE A 78 -6.61 5.65 -11.99
N ALA A 79 -6.48 4.38 -11.61
CA ALA A 79 -7.26 3.28 -12.19
C ALA A 79 -8.76 3.47 -12.08
N TYR A 80 -9.25 3.88 -10.91
CA TYR A 80 -10.66 4.21 -10.73
C TYR A 80 -11.09 5.37 -11.63
N TYR A 81 -10.29 6.43 -11.70
CA TYR A 81 -10.62 7.59 -12.51
C TYR A 81 -10.71 7.24 -14.00
N THR A 82 -9.74 6.50 -14.54
CA THR A 82 -9.70 6.16 -15.97
C THR A 82 -10.81 5.21 -16.39
N ASP A 83 -11.23 4.30 -15.51
CA ASP A 83 -12.19 3.27 -15.90
C ASP A 83 -13.62 3.65 -15.55
N CYS A 84 -13.82 4.45 -14.51
CA CYS A 84 -15.14 4.67 -13.91
C CYS A 84 -15.61 6.12 -13.97
N VAL A 85 -14.69 7.09 -13.99
CA VAL A 85 -15.04 8.52 -14.01
C VAL A 85 -14.92 9.11 -15.41
N ALA A 86 -13.84 8.79 -16.11
CA ALA A 86 -13.56 9.27 -17.47
C ALA A 86 -13.15 8.10 -18.39
N PRO A 87 -14.07 7.14 -18.65
CA PRO A 87 -13.80 5.95 -19.44
C PRO A 87 -13.33 6.29 -20.85
N TYR A 88 -12.34 5.55 -21.33
CA TYR A 88 -11.84 5.68 -22.69
C TYR A 88 -12.93 5.32 -23.71
N ALA A 89 -13.29 6.26 -24.58
CA ALA A 89 -14.41 6.12 -25.53
C ALA A 89 -14.12 5.23 -26.76
N GLY A 90 -12.90 4.68 -26.90
CA GLY A 90 -12.48 3.93 -28.10
C GLY A 90 -12.83 2.44 -28.13
N GLY A 91 -13.67 1.94 -27.22
CA GLY A 91 -14.26 0.59 -27.30
C GLY A 91 -13.35 -0.60 -26.95
N GLY A 92 -12.16 -0.37 -26.41
CA GLY A 92 -11.24 -1.42 -25.93
C GLY A 92 -11.39 -1.73 -24.43
N ALA A 93 -10.98 -2.93 -24.00
CA ALA A 93 -10.86 -3.27 -22.59
C ALA A 93 -9.74 -2.45 -21.93
N SER A 94 -10.01 -1.84 -20.77
CA SER A 94 -9.02 -1.03 -20.08
C SER A 94 -7.84 -1.88 -19.57
N LEU A 95 -6.63 -1.41 -19.86
CA LEU A 95 -5.38 -1.99 -19.37
C LEU A 95 -4.80 -1.20 -18.20
N ILE A 96 -5.59 -0.36 -17.52
CA ILE A 96 -5.03 0.53 -16.49
C ILE A 96 -4.39 -0.23 -15.32
N TYR A 97 -4.89 -1.41 -14.97
CA TYR A 97 -4.27 -2.26 -13.95
C TYR A 97 -2.89 -2.80 -14.36
N VAL A 98 -2.56 -2.80 -15.66
CA VAL A 98 -1.18 -3.03 -16.12
C VAL A 98 -0.29 -1.86 -15.72
N ALA A 99 -0.78 -0.61 -15.80
CA ALA A 99 -0.04 0.54 -15.30
C ALA A 99 0.11 0.51 -13.78
N VAL A 100 -0.92 0.06 -13.04
CA VAL A 100 -0.83 -0.18 -11.58
C VAL A 100 0.28 -1.20 -11.27
N LEU A 101 0.34 -2.30 -12.02
CA LEU A 101 1.41 -3.29 -11.85
C LEU A 101 2.79 -2.72 -12.19
N LEU A 102 2.95 -2.13 -13.37
CA LEU A 102 4.25 -1.70 -13.89
C LEU A 102 4.82 -0.48 -13.15
N TRP A 103 3.97 0.47 -12.75
CA TRP A 103 4.39 1.70 -12.10
C TRP A 103 4.06 1.77 -10.62
N GLY A 104 2.96 1.17 -10.18
CA GLY A 104 2.63 1.06 -8.76
C GLY A 104 3.67 0.24 -7.99
N THR A 105 4.23 -0.81 -8.58
CA THR A 105 5.28 -1.63 -7.93
C THR A 105 6.56 -0.84 -7.65
N PRO A 106 7.23 -0.20 -8.63
CA PRO A 106 8.42 0.60 -8.36
C PRO A 106 8.10 1.80 -7.46
N CYS A 107 6.93 2.44 -7.59
CA CYS A 107 6.52 3.51 -6.66
C CYS A 107 6.38 3.01 -5.22
N ALA A 108 5.73 1.86 -5.00
CA ALA A 108 5.61 1.26 -3.68
C ALA A 108 6.99 0.88 -3.09
N LEU A 109 7.89 0.34 -3.92
CA LEU A 109 9.26 0.03 -3.52
C LEU A 109 10.04 1.30 -3.13
N LEU A 110 9.95 2.35 -3.95
CA LEU A 110 10.55 3.65 -3.65
C LEU A 110 9.97 4.22 -2.35
N GLY A 111 8.65 4.13 -2.15
CA GLY A 111 7.98 4.56 -0.93
C GLY A 111 8.52 3.83 0.30
N ALA A 112 8.63 2.51 0.22
CA ALA A 112 9.25 1.70 1.26
C ALA A 112 10.69 2.13 1.55
N LEU A 113 11.52 2.33 0.51
CA LEU A 113 12.93 2.67 0.64
C LEU A 113 13.15 4.08 1.20
N MET A 114 12.42 5.08 0.70
CA MET A 114 12.57 6.49 1.11
C MET A 114 11.99 6.79 2.49
N THR A 115 11.00 6.03 2.95
CA THR A 115 10.41 6.23 4.28
C THR A 115 11.43 6.10 5.40
N GLY A 116 12.39 5.18 5.29
CA GLY A 116 13.43 5.02 6.31
C GLY A 116 14.27 6.29 6.49
N PRO A 117 14.95 6.79 5.44
CA PRO A 117 15.68 8.06 5.46
C PRO A 117 14.81 9.25 5.89
N ILE A 118 13.59 9.39 5.36
CA ILE A 118 12.70 10.52 5.69
C ILE A 118 12.36 10.52 7.19
N LEU A 119 12.00 9.37 7.76
CA LEU A 119 11.72 9.27 9.19
C LEU A 119 12.94 9.58 10.05
N ARG A 120 14.15 9.18 9.62
CA ARG A 120 15.40 9.52 10.31
C ARG A 120 15.65 11.02 10.29
N LEU A 121 15.46 11.68 9.14
CA LEU A 121 15.57 13.13 9.00
C LEU A 121 14.55 13.86 9.88
N ALA A 122 13.34 13.33 10.01
CA ALA A 122 12.31 13.82 10.91
C ALA A 122 12.54 13.46 12.39
N GLY A 123 13.64 12.79 12.74
CA GLY A 123 13.93 12.38 14.12
C GLY A 123 12.98 11.31 14.68
N VAL A 124 12.27 10.57 13.82
CA VAL A 124 11.39 9.46 14.19
C VAL A 124 12.18 8.16 14.22
N LYS A 125 12.15 7.46 15.36
CA LYS A 125 12.80 6.16 15.55
C LYS A 125 11.76 5.13 16.02
N VAL A 126 11.77 3.95 15.42
CA VAL A 126 10.96 2.82 15.89
C VAL A 126 11.73 2.08 16.99
N ALA A 127 11.08 1.80 18.11
CA ALA A 127 11.68 1.07 19.23
C ALA A 127 12.15 -0.33 18.79
N ALA A 128 13.35 -0.73 19.24
CA ALA A 128 13.89 -2.05 19.00
C ALA A 128 13.09 -3.12 19.74
N THR A 129 13.07 -4.34 19.19
CA THR A 129 12.37 -5.46 19.83
C THR A 129 13.23 -5.96 20.99
N GLY A 130 12.76 -5.81 22.22
CA GLY A 130 13.42 -6.42 23.38
C GLY A 130 13.93 -5.48 24.47
N ARG A 131 13.47 -4.23 24.57
CA ARG A 131 13.58 -3.50 25.85
C ARG A 131 12.22 -3.51 26.53
N ARG A 132 12.04 -4.48 27.43
CA ARG A 132 11.22 -4.24 28.62
C ARG A 132 11.84 -3.01 29.27
N ASP A 133 11.09 -1.94 29.34
CA ASP A 133 11.36 -0.86 30.28
C ASP A 133 11.01 -1.39 31.68
N ASP A 134 11.81 -2.34 32.16
CA ASP A 134 12.05 -2.54 33.59
C ASP A 134 13.40 -1.87 33.86
N GLU A 135 13.46 -1.03 34.89
CA GLU A 135 14.59 -0.19 35.34
C GLU A 135 14.79 1.15 34.60
N ARG A 136 14.00 2.15 34.99
CA ARG A 136 14.46 3.24 35.88
C ARG A 136 13.31 4.16 36.30
#